data_AF-A0A6B1HEA7-F1
#
_entry.id   AF-A0A6B1HEA7-F1
#
_cell.length_a   1.000
_cell.length_b   1.000
_cell.length_c   1.000
_cell.angle_alpha   90.00
_cell.angle_beta   90.00
_cell.angle_gamma   90.00
#
_symmetry.space_group_name_H-M   'P 1'
#
loop_
_entity.id
_entity.type
_entity.pdbx_description
1 polymer ?
#
loop_
_entity_poly.entity_id
_entity_poly.type
_entity_poly.pdbx_seq_one_letter_code
_entity_poly.pdbx_strand_id
1 'polypeptide(L)'
;MAEAAEQLGIVARRASVAMGARVEGIDLARDGGADVITELRELLLEHHLLVLPDQMLTALQLEAFGRRWGDLLTHPATKHRDTDHVQFIGSKAAKRFTFFGGVHPFGGG
;
A
#
# COMPACT_ATOMS: atom_id res chain seq x y z
N MET A 1 -17.39 7.75 -8.12
CA MET A 1 -16.55 6.54 -8.25
C MET A 1 -16.05 6.40 -9.68
N ALA A 2 -16.79 5.78 -10.62
CA ALA A 2 -16.24 5.45 -11.95
C ALA A 2 -15.77 6.67 -12.78
N GLU A 3 -16.51 7.78 -12.77
CA GLU A 3 -16.22 8.93 -13.63
C GLU A 3 -14.97 9.74 -13.21
N ALA A 4 -14.69 9.82 -11.90
CA ALA A 4 -13.50 10.51 -11.37
C ALA A 4 -12.23 9.64 -11.51
N ALA A 5 -12.34 8.34 -11.22
CA ALA A 5 -11.28 7.37 -11.46
C ALA A 5 -10.88 7.33 -12.94
N GLU A 6 -11.86 7.36 -13.86
CA GLU A 6 -11.60 7.33 -15.31
C GLU A 6 -10.87 8.59 -15.79
N GLN A 7 -11.22 9.78 -15.26
CA GLN A 7 -10.53 11.03 -15.55
C GLN A 7 -9.08 11.04 -15.02
N LEU A 8 -8.81 10.31 -13.94
CA LEU A 8 -7.48 10.13 -13.36
C LEU A 8 -6.71 8.93 -13.96
N GLY A 9 -7.31 8.20 -14.91
CA GLY A 9 -6.74 6.97 -15.48
C GLY A 9 -6.64 5.80 -14.50
N ILE A 10 -7.31 5.87 -13.34
CA ILE A 10 -7.30 4.86 -12.28
C ILE A 10 -8.20 3.69 -12.69
N VAL A 11 -7.65 2.48 -12.71
CA VAL A 11 -8.38 1.24 -12.95
C VAL A 11 -8.32 0.36 -11.71
N ALA A 12 -9.44 0.23 -11.00
CA ALA A 12 -9.57 -0.65 -9.85
C ALA A 12 -10.23 -1.99 -10.23
N ARG A 13 -9.59 -3.10 -9.91
CA ARG A 13 -10.13 -4.47 -10.09
C ARG A 13 -10.22 -5.17 -8.75
N ARG A 14 -11.36 -5.80 -8.44
CA ARG A 14 -11.50 -6.60 -7.21
C ARG A 14 -10.44 -7.70 -7.18
N ALA A 15 -9.73 -7.81 -6.05
CA ALA A 15 -8.68 -8.80 -5.86
C ALA A 15 -9.22 -10.11 -5.27
N SER A 16 -10.33 -10.06 -4.51
CA SER A 16 -11.02 -11.24 -4.01
C SER A 16 -12.53 -10.99 -3.83
N VAL A 17 -13.27 -12.08 -3.57
CA VAL A 17 -14.72 -12.02 -3.29
C VAL A 17 -15.01 -11.29 -1.97
N ALA A 18 -14.14 -11.47 -0.97
CA ALA A 18 -14.38 -10.94 0.37
C ALA A 18 -13.90 -9.49 0.51
N MET A 19 -12.65 -9.20 0.12
CA MET A 19 -12.02 -7.88 0.30
C MET A 19 -10.92 -7.65 -0.73
N GLY A 20 -10.56 -6.38 -0.93
CA GLY A 20 -9.36 -5.97 -1.65
C GLY A 20 -9.59 -5.59 -3.11
N ALA A 21 -8.81 -4.60 -3.57
CA ALA A 21 -8.74 -4.19 -4.97
C ALA A 21 -7.29 -3.97 -5.42
N ARG A 22 -6.99 -4.40 -6.65
CA ARG A 22 -5.77 -4.05 -7.38
C ARG A 22 -6.02 -2.77 -8.14
N VAL A 23 -5.21 -1.74 -7.90
CA VAL A 23 -5.34 -0.43 -8.51
C VAL A 23 -4.20 -0.22 -9.50
N GLU A 24 -4.53 -0.02 -10.77
CA GLU A 24 -3.60 0.17 -11.88
C GLU A 24 -3.83 1.53 -12.54
N GLY A 25 -2.92 1.93 -13.44
CA GLY A 25 -3.05 3.17 -14.22
C GLY A 25 -2.50 4.42 -13.54
N ILE A 26 -1.88 4.28 -12.36
CA ILE A 26 -1.22 5.38 -11.66
C ILE A 26 0.28 5.10 -11.42
N ASP A 27 1.08 6.16 -11.57
CA ASP A 27 2.48 6.20 -11.17
C ASP A 27 2.62 7.09 -9.94
N LEU A 28 2.76 6.49 -8.75
CA LEU A 28 2.86 7.25 -7.49
C LEU A 28 4.13 8.12 -7.41
N ALA A 29 5.15 7.84 -8.22
CA ALA A 29 6.35 8.67 -8.27
C ALA A 29 6.11 10.03 -8.95
N ARG A 30 5.08 10.14 -9.80
CA ARG A 30 4.76 11.33 -10.59
C ARG A 30 3.40 11.94 -10.23
N ASP A 31 2.40 11.10 -10.04
CA ASP A 31 0.98 11.48 -10.03
C ASP A 31 0.29 11.26 -8.68
N GLY A 32 1.04 11.20 -7.57
CA GLY A 32 0.49 10.99 -6.23
C GLY A 32 -0.34 12.14 -5.63
N GLY A 33 -0.91 13.03 -6.46
CA GLY A 33 -1.65 14.26 -6.14
C GLY A 33 -2.79 14.15 -5.11
N ALA A 34 -3.33 15.28 -4.65
CA ALA A 34 -4.44 15.29 -3.68
C ALA A 34 -5.69 14.57 -4.21
N ASP A 35 -5.97 14.70 -5.51
CA ASP A 35 -7.12 14.06 -6.17
C ASP A 35 -6.95 12.54 -6.21
N VAL A 36 -5.75 12.06 -6.57
CA VAL A 36 -5.43 10.62 -6.54
C VAL A 36 -5.53 10.04 -5.13
N ILE A 37 -5.06 10.76 -4.11
CA ILE A 37 -5.20 10.29 -2.72
C ILE A 37 -6.67 10.26 -2.28
N THR A 38 -7.48 11.21 -2.73
CA THR A 38 -8.93 11.22 -2.44
C THR A 38 -9.60 10.00 -3.05
N GLU A 39 -9.34 9.70 -4.32
CA GLU A 39 -9.88 8.50 -4.98
C GLU A 39 -9.38 7.21 -4.29
N LEU A 40 -8.08 7.12 -3.98
CA LEU A 40 -7.54 5.96 -3.26
C LEU A 40 -8.16 5.78 -1.86
N ARG A 41 -8.53 6.86 -1.17
CA ARG A 41 -9.26 6.76 0.11
C ARG A 41 -10.64 6.17 -0.07
N GLU A 42 -11.39 6.62 -1.08
CA GLU A 42 -12.71 6.09 -1.36
C GLU A 42 -12.65 4.60 -1.75
N LEU A 43 -11.70 4.22 -2.62
CA LEU A 43 -11.44 2.82 -2.95
C LEU A 43 -11.03 2.00 -1.73
N LEU A 44 -10.24 2.56 -0.81
CA LEU A 44 -9.86 1.90 0.43
C LEU A 44 -11.07 1.71 1.36
N LEU A 45 -11.99 2.66 1.43
CA LEU A 45 -13.22 2.52 2.22
C LEU A 45 -14.14 1.43 1.67
N GLU A 46 -14.24 1.30 0.34
CA GLU A 46 -15.03 0.23 -0.29
C GLU A 46 -14.35 -1.13 -0.16
N HIS A 47 -13.08 -1.23 -0.53
CA HIS A 47 -12.39 -2.50 -0.69
C HIS A 47 -11.55 -2.93 0.50
N HIS A 48 -11.33 -2.02 1.47
CA HIS A 48 -10.63 -2.24 2.74
C HIS A 48 -9.14 -2.62 2.62
N LEU A 49 -8.68 -2.98 1.43
CA LEU A 49 -7.30 -3.30 1.09
C LEU A 49 -7.04 -2.85 -0.34
N LEU A 50 -5.95 -2.12 -0.56
CA LEU A 50 -5.51 -1.73 -1.91
C LEU A 50 -4.14 -2.33 -2.21
N VAL A 51 -3.99 -2.87 -3.41
CA VAL A 51 -2.73 -3.35 -3.96
C VAL A 51 -2.36 -2.46 -5.14
N LEU A 52 -1.26 -1.73 -5.01
CA LEU A 52 -0.72 -0.84 -6.05
C LEU A 52 0.55 -1.49 -6.63
N PRO A 53 0.45 -2.21 -7.75
CA PRO A 53 1.56 -2.93 -8.36
C PRO A 53 2.47 -1.98 -9.14
N ASP A 54 3.64 -2.49 -9.51
CA ASP A 54 4.56 -1.86 -10.46
C ASP A 54 5.07 -0.46 -10.03
N GLN A 55 5.14 -0.23 -8.72
CA GLN A 55 5.64 1.02 -8.13
C GLN A 55 7.13 0.90 -7.78
N MET A 56 7.97 1.72 -8.42
CA MET A 56 9.38 1.87 -8.07
C MET A 56 9.61 3.22 -7.38
N LEU A 57 9.36 3.27 -6.06
CA LEU A 57 9.49 4.49 -5.27
C LEU A 57 10.85 4.56 -4.57
N THR A 58 11.48 5.74 -4.61
CA THR A 58 12.56 6.07 -3.68
C THR A 58 12.01 6.22 -2.26
N ALA A 59 12.87 6.13 -1.23
CA ALA A 59 12.44 6.34 0.16
C ALA A 59 11.76 7.70 0.37
N LEU A 60 12.28 8.77 -0.23
CA LEU A 60 11.68 10.11 -0.15
C LEU A 60 10.28 10.16 -0.82
N GLN A 61 10.10 9.49 -1.96
CA GLN A 61 8.80 9.41 -2.62
C GLN A 61 7.80 8.59 -1.82
N LEU A 62 8.24 7.48 -1.23
CA LEU A 62 7.38 6.66 -0.36
C LEU A 62 6.97 7.41 0.90
N GLU A 63 7.89 8.17 1.52
CA GLU A 63 7.57 9.04 2.64
C GLU A 63 6.58 10.14 2.23
N ALA A 64 6.83 10.83 1.11
CA ALA A 64 5.96 11.86 0.60
C ALA A 64 4.55 11.32 0.28
N PHE A 65 4.45 10.11 -0.23
CA PHE A 65 3.17 9.41 -0.41
C PHE A 65 2.51 9.13 0.94
N GLY A 66 3.23 8.54 1.90
CA GLY A 66 2.72 8.22 3.23
C GLY A 66 2.18 9.45 3.97
N ARG A 67 2.87 10.59 3.91
CA ARG A 67 2.44 11.85 4.54
C ARG A 67 1.09 12.36 4.02
N ARG A 68 0.70 11.99 2.81
CA ARG A 68 -0.61 12.36 2.26
C ARG A 68 -1.75 11.61 2.93
N TRP A 69 -1.48 10.46 3.56
CA TRP A 69 -2.46 9.68 4.32
C TRP A 69 -2.60 10.16 5.76
N GLY A 70 -1.58 10.82 6.31
CA GLY A 70 -1.57 11.36 7.66
C GLY A 70 -0.16 11.46 8.23
N ASP A 71 -0.06 11.64 9.54
CA ASP A 71 1.23 11.74 10.23
C ASP A 71 1.99 10.41 10.23
N LEU A 72 3.28 10.48 9.86
CA LEU A 72 4.15 9.32 9.84
C LEU A 72 4.83 9.13 11.20
N LEU A 73 4.63 7.96 11.80
CA LEU A 73 5.29 7.58 13.04
C LEU A 73 6.72 7.10 12.75
N THR A 74 7.68 7.55 13.56
CA THR A 74 9.03 6.97 13.60
C THR A 74 9.06 5.85 14.64
N HIS A 75 9.70 4.73 14.33
CA HIS A 75 9.86 3.62 15.26
C HIS A 75 11.33 3.51 15.70
N PRO A 76 11.64 3.62 17.01
CA PRO A 76 13.02 3.75 17.51
C PRO A 76 13.89 2.50 17.27
N ALA A 77 13.29 1.34 17.00
CA ALA A 77 14.03 0.09 16.75
C ALA A 77 14.40 -0.15 15.27
N THR A 78 14.11 0.78 14.36
CA THR A 78 14.27 0.53 12.92
C THR A 78 15.56 1.13 12.38
N LYS A 79 16.24 0.38 11.49
CA LYS A 79 17.38 0.91 10.74
C LYS A 79 16.87 1.73 9.56
N HIS A 80 16.99 3.04 9.66
CA HIS A 80 16.75 3.98 8.59
C HIS A 80 17.92 3.96 7.61
N ARG A 81 17.64 3.99 6.30
CA ARG A 81 18.70 4.06 5.28
C ARG A 81 18.81 5.47 4.72
N ASP A 82 17.68 6.00 4.27
CA ASP A 82 17.61 7.29 3.57
C ASP A 82 16.69 8.30 4.30
N THR A 83 15.66 7.83 5.05
CA THR A 83 14.80 8.67 5.91
C THR A 83 14.33 7.95 7.17
N ASP A 84 13.99 8.71 8.23
CA ASP A 84 13.51 8.19 9.52
C ASP A 84 12.11 7.54 9.47
N HIS A 85 11.40 7.70 8.36
CA HIS A 85 10.00 7.26 8.23
C HIS A 85 9.83 6.04 7.32
N VAL A 86 10.86 5.65 6.56
CA VAL A 86 10.80 4.47 5.67
C VAL A 86 11.56 3.29 6.26
N GLN A 87 10.88 2.15 6.33
CA GLN A 87 11.43 0.88 6.80
C GLN A 87 11.65 -0.06 5.62
N PHE A 88 12.86 -0.61 5.51
CA PHE A 88 13.17 -1.64 4.51
C PHE A 88 12.87 -3.03 5.09
N ILE A 89 11.79 -3.65 4.62
CA ILE A 89 11.42 -5.03 4.98
C ILE A 89 12.10 -5.98 3.99
N GLY A 90 13.29 -6.44 4.35
CA GLY A 90 14.01 -7.48 3.61
C GLY A 90 13.97 -8.81 4.35
N SER A 91 13.56 -9.88 3.66
CA SER A 91 13.79 -11.24 4.15
C SER A 91 15.26 -11.61 3.93
N LYS A 92 16.04 -11.82 5.01
CA LYS A 92 17.23 -12.69 4.91
C LYS A 92 16.71 -14.12 4.66
N ALA A 93 16.93 -14.62 3.44
CA ALA A 93 16.76 -16.00 2.99
C ALA A 93 15.73 -16.86 3.77
N ALA A 94 14.56 -17.07 3.15
CA ALA A 94 13.67 -18.21 3.39
C ALA A 94 13.31 -18.56 4.85
N LYS A 95 13.16 -17.57 5.74
CA LYS A 95 12.31 -17.77 6.93
C LYS A 95 10.91 -17.30 6.64
N ARG A 96 9.95 -18.24 6.75
CA ARG A 96 8.52 -17.99 6.68
C ARG A 96 8.18 -16.85 7.64
N PHE A 97 7.94 -15.68 7.08
CA PHE A 97 7.75 -14.46 7.85
C PHE A 97 6.31 -14.44 8.37
N THR A 98 6.13 -14.77 9.64
CA THR A 98 4.83 -14.75 10.31
C THR A 98 4.49 -13.31 10.70
N PHE A 99 4.14 -12.47 9.72
CA PHE A 99 3.76 -11.06 9.97
C PHE A 99 2.41 -10.94 10.71
N PHE A 100 1.59 -11.99 10.67
CA PHE A 100 0.39 -12.14 11.49
C PHE A 100 0.61 -13.30 12.46
N GLY A 101 0.86 -13.00 13.73
CA GLY A 101 1.10 -13.97 14.81
C GLY A 101 -0.12 -14.83 15.21
N GLY A 102 -0.87 -15.34 14.24
CA GLY A 102 -2.10 -16.08 14.45
C GLY A 102 -2.55 -16.87 13.22
N VAL A 103 -1.68 -17.73 12.67
CA VAL A 103 -2.15 -18.79 11.76
C VAL A 103 -2.54 -19.98 12.61
N HIS A 104 -3.84 -20.20 12.81
CA HIS A 104 -4.33 -21.48 13.32
C HIS A 104 -4.11 -22.54 12.22
N PRO A 105 -3.45 -23.68 12.51
CA PRO A 105 -3.51 -24.81 11.60
C PRO A 105 -4.96 -25.30 11.57
N PHE A 106 -5.57 -25.33 10.38
CA PHE A 106 -6.77 -26.13 10.17
C PHE A 106 -6.37 -27.60 10.34
N GLY A 107 -6.62 -28.14 11.53
CA GLY A 107 -6.62 -29.58 11.77
C GLY A 107 -7.89 -30.18 11.18
N GLY A 108 -7.73 -31.01 10.16
CA GLY A 108 -8.77 -31.92 9.69
C GLY A 108 -8.31 -33.35 9.96
N GLY A 109 -8.87 -33.95 11.00
CA GLY A 109 -9.04 -35.40 11.11
C GLY A 109 -10.44 -35.78 10.65
#